data_AF-A0A347VRV7-F1
#
_entry.id   AF-A0A347VRV7-F1
#
_cell.length_a   1.000
_cell.length_b   1.000
_cell.length_c   1.000
_cell.angle_alpha   90.00
_cell.angle_beta   90.00
_cell.angle_gamma   90.00
#
_symmetry.space_group_name_H-M   'P 1'
#
loop_
_entity.id
_entity.type
_entity.pdbx_description
1 polymer ?
#
loop_
_entity_poly.entity_id
_entity_poly.type
_entity_poly.pdbx_seq_one_letter_code
_entity_poly.pdbx_strand_id
1 'polypeptide(L)'
;MSEQQVNIKVDNGSSGLVGLALAFFFSVVGAFFAWWMIAKYSFAKSFLYALGYTILFTISIVLCFFVIGFIMLPIVEIIMLVMVYKACSNQSVVVQMPSIETKESA
;
A
#
# COMPACT_ATOMS: atom_id res chain seq x y z
N MET A 1 28.45 15.86 15.03
CA MET A 1 27.88 15.57 13.70
C MET A 1 26.41 15.25 13.90
N SER A 2 25.53 16.19 13.55
CA SER A 2 24.08 15.99 13.59
C SER A 2 23.60 15.71 12.17
N GLU A 3 23.25 14.46 11.88
CA GLU A 3 22.61 14.08 10.62
C GLU A 3 21.25 14.78 10.53
N GLN A 4 21.11 15.70 9.57
CA GLN A 4 19.85 16.42 9.36
C GLN A 4 18.97 15.57 8.42
N GLN A 5 18.12 14.71 9.01
CA GLN A 5 17.09 13.99 8.25
C GLN A 5 16.04 14.96 7.73
N VAL A 6 16.04 15.24 6.44
CA VAL A 6 14.99 16.05 5.79
C VAL A 6 13.90 15.10 5.30
N ASN A 7 12.76 15.13 5.97
CA ASN A 7 11.57 14.36 5.57
C ASN A 7 10.90 15.07 4.39
N ILE A 8 11.31 14.72 3.17
CA ILE A 8 10.66 15.23 1.96
C ILE A 8 9.37 14.42 1.78
N LYS A 9 8.25 15.03 2.14
CA LYS A 9 6.93 14.51 1.85
C LYS A 9 6.70 14.64 0.33
N VAL A 10 7.07 13.60 -0.42
CA VAL A 10 6.79 13.50 -1.86
C VAL A 10 5.27 13.60 -2.03
N ASP A 11 4.77 14.39 -2.99
CA ASP A 11 3.33 14.56 -3.18
C ASP A 11 2.63 13.22 -3.37
N ASN A 12 1.85 12.87 -2.35
CA ASN A 12 1.41 11.51 -2.01
C ASN A 12 0.25 10.97 -2.85
N GLY A 13 -0.35 11.80 -3.72
CA GLY A 13 -1.55 11.43 -4.47
C GLY A 13 -1.31 10.39 -5.57
N SER A 14 -0.17 10.47 -6.26
CA SER A 14 0.13 9.61 -7.41
C SER A 14 0.36 8.15 -7.00
N SER A 15 1.14 7.91 -5.94
CA SER A 15 1.41 6.56 -5.42
C SER A 15 0.14 5.85 -4.96
N GLY A 16 -0.80 6.59 -4.36
CA GLY A 16 -2.11 6.07 -3.96
C GLY A 16 -2.92 5.55 -5.14
N LEU A 17 -3.01 6.33 -6.22
CA LEU A 17 -3.72 5.97 -7.45
C LEU A 17 -3.08 4.77 -8.17
N VAL A 18 -1.75 4.72 -8.24
CA VAL A 18 -1.04 3.59 -8.85
C VAL A 18 -1.29 2.30 -8.08
N GLY A 19 -1.25 2.36 -6.74
CA GLY A 19 -1.57 1.20 -5.90
C GLY A 19 -3.01 0.73 -6.04
N LEU A 20 -3.95 1.68 -6.11
CA LEU A 20 -5.36 1.38 -6.33
C LEU A 20 -5.62 0.74 -7.71
N ALA A 21 -4.98 1.26 -8.77
CA ALA A 21 -5.08 0.66 -10.11
C ALA A 21 -4.53 -0.77 -10.13
N LEU A 22 -3.37 -1.01 -9.50
CA LEU A 22 -2.81 -2.36 -9.37
C LEU A 22 -3.78 -3.32 -8.68
N ALA A 23 -4.32 -2.91 -7.53
CA ALA A 23 -5.27 -3.71 -6.77
C ALA A 23 -6.59 -3.92 -7.52
N PHE A 24 -7.06 -2.96 -8.32
CA PHE A 24 -8.28 -3.12 -9.10
C PHE A 24 -8.13 -4.14 -10.24
N PHE A 25 -7.04 -4.08 -11.01
CA PHE A 25 -6.84 -4.98 -12.16
C PHE A 25 -6.40 -6.40 -11.75
N PHE A 26 -5.67 -6.53 -10.65
CA PHE A 26 -5.08 -7.80 -10.22
C PHE A 26 -5.62 -8.29 -8.86
N SER A 27 -6.67 -7.67 -8.33
CA SER A 27 -7.31 -7.95 -7.04
C SER A 27 -6.26 -8.17 -5.93
N VAL A 28 -6.30 -9.33 -5.26
CA VAL A 28 -5.41 -9.68 -4.15
C VAL A 28 -3.92 -9.67 -4.54
N VAL A 29 -3.58 -10.13 -5.75
CA VAL A 29 -2.18 -10.13 -6.23
C VAL A 29 -1.71 -8.68 -6.42
N GLY A 30 -2.57 -7.83 -6.99
CA GLY A 30 -2.31 -6.40 -7.12
C GLY A 30 -2.13 -5.70 -5.77
N ALA A 31 -3.00 -6.02 -4.80
CA ALA A 31 -2.92 -5.49 -3.44
C ALA A 31 -1.62 -5.90 -2.74
N PHE A 32 -1.18 -7.15 -2.91
CA PHE A 32 0.10 -7.64 -2.39
C PHE A 32 1.28 -6.78 -2.90
N PHE A 33 1.38 -6.61 -4.21
CA PHE A 33 2.45 -5.82 -4.82
C PHE A 33 2.35 -4.34 -4.46
N ALA A 34 1.14 -3.79 -4.36
CA ALA A 34 0.93 -2.42 -3.92
C ALA A 34 1.40 -2.21 -2.47
N TRP A 35 1.08 -3.12 -1.54
CA TRP A 35 1.59 -3.02 -0.16
C TRP A 35 3.10 -3.23 -0.06
N TRP A 36 3.64 -4.18 -0.81
CA TRP A 36 5.07 -4.50 -0.76
C TRP A 36 5.94 -3.43 -1.42
N MET A 37 5.65 -3.06 -2.67
CA MET A 37 6.52 -2.18 -3.46
C MET A 37 6.19 -0.70 -3.24
N ILE A 38 4.90 -0.36 -3.20
CA ILE A 38 4.47 1.04 -3.08
C ILE A 38 4.40 1.40 -1.60
N ALA A 39 3.56 0.77 -0.77
CA ALA A 39 3.49 1.12 0.65
C ALA A 39 4.76 0.78 1.46
N LYS A 40 5.77 0.14 0.84
CA LYS A 40 7.05 -0.27 1.45
C LYS A 40 6.86 -1.09 2.74
N TYR A 41 5.79 -1.88 2.82
CA TYR A 41 5.61 -2.81 3.93
C TYR A 41 6.58 -3.98 3.81
N SER A 42 6.95 -4.56 4.96
CA SER A 42 7.73 -5.80 4.98
C SER A 42 6.98 -6.90 4.22
N PHE A 43 7.72 -7.72 3.48
CA PHE A 43 7.18 -8.83 2.68
C PHE A 43 6.21 -9.70 3.50
N ALA A 44 6.60 -10.04 4.74
CA ALA A 44 5.77 -10.85 5.63
C ALA A 44 4.42 -10.18 5.96
N LYS A 45 4.42 -8.85 6.16
CA LYS A 45 3.21 -8.08 6.46
C LYS A 45 2.28 -8.02 5.23
N SER A 46 2.85 -7.75 4.06
CA SER A 46 2.10 -7.72 2.79
C SER A 46 1.51 -9.09 2.46
N PHE A 47 2.27 -10.16 2.70
CA PHE A 47 1.82 -11.54 2.51
C PHE A 47 0.65 -11.90 3.44
N LEU A 48 0.74 -11.55 4.73
CA LEU A 48 -0.34 -11.79 5.69
C LEU A 48 -1.63 -11.05 5.31
N TYR A 49 -1.54 -9.80 4.85
CA TYR A 49 -2.72 -9.09 4.37
C TYR A 49 -3.32 -9.76 3.12
N ALA A 50 -2.49 -10.09 2.12
CA ALA A 50 -2.96 -10.76 0.91
C ALA A 50 -3.61 -12.13 1.23
N LEU A 51 -3.03 -12.88 2.15
CA LEU A 51 -3.59 -14.16 2.61
C LEU A 51 -4.93 -13.96 3.34
N GLY A 52 -5.04 -12.93 4.19
CA GLY A 52 -6.29 -12.57 4.85
C GLY A 52 -7.41 -12.22 3.85
N TYR A 53 -7.11 -11.41 2.83
CA TYR A 53 -8.09 -11.09 1.78
C TYR A 53 -8.44 -12.30 0.92
N THR A 54 -7.48 -13.19 0.62
CA THR A 54 -7.75 -14.44 -0.09
C THR A 54 -8.78 -15.30 0.67
N ILE A 55 -8.64 -15.42 1.99
CA ILE A 55 -9.58 -16.16 2.84
C ILE A 55 -10.95 -15.48 2.82
N LEU A 56 -11.03 -14.16 2.97
CA LEU A 56 -12.30 -13.42 2.93
C LEU A 56 -13.02 -13.56 1.60
N PHE A 57 -12.29 -13.51 0.48
CA PHE A 57 -12.86 -13.78 -0.85
C PHE A 57 -13.36 -15.21 -0.96
N THR A 58 -12.58 -16.19 -0.50
CA THR A 58 -12.97 -17.61 -0.52
C THR A 58 -14.25 -17.83 0.29
N ILE A 59 -14.35 -17.26 1.50
CA ILE A 59 -15.56 -17.31 2.33
C ILE A 59 -16.73 -16.65 1.59
N SER A 60 -16.50 -15.49 0.97
CA SER A 60 -17.55 -14.77 0.24
C SER A 60 -18.08 -15.58 -0.95
N ILE A 61 -17.21 -16.29 -1.69
CA ILE A 61 -17.59 -17.20 -2.78
C ILE A 61 -18.41 -18.38 -2.24
N VAL A 62 -18.01 -18.98 -1.11
CA VAL A 62 -18.79 -20.05 -0.47
C VAL A 62 -20.14 -19.54 0.02
N LEU A 63 -20.23 -18.28 0.47
CA LEU A 63 -21.49 -17.67 0.85
C LEU A 63 -22.36 -17.24 -0.34
N CYS A 64 -21.84 -17.23 -1.57
CA CYS A 64 -22.66 -16.94 -2.77
C CYS A 64 -23.76 -17.99 -2.98
N PHE A 65 -23.57 -19.23 -2.49
CA PHE A 65 -24.60 -20.26 -2.48
C PHE A 65 -25.86 -19.86 -1.69
N PHE A 66 -25.74 -18.90 -0.77
CA PHE A 66 -26.85 -18.40 0.07
C PHE A 66 -27.32 -16.99 -0.32
N VAL A 67 -27.01 -16.50 -1.53
CA VAL A 67 -27.30 -15.13 -2.03
C VAL A 67 -26.51 -14.03 -1.30
N ILE A 68 -26.25 -14.18 0.02
CA ILE A 68 -25.51 -13.23 0.86
C ILE A 68 -24.10 -12.96 0.31
N GLY A 69 -23.44 -13.96 -0.28
CA GLY A 69 -22.10 -13.79 -0.83
C GLY A 69 -22.01 -12.79 -1.99
N PHE A 70 -23.09 -12.60 -2.77
CA PHE A 70 -23.09 -11.61 -3.86
C PHE A 70 -22.93 -10.17 -3.37
N ILE A 71 -23.37 -9.88 -2.14
CA ILE A 71 -23.21 -8.57 -1.52
C ILE A 71 -21.84 -8.48 -0.82
N MET A 72 -21.37 -9.56 -0.20
CA MET A 72 -20.06 -9.56 0.48
C MET A 72 -18.89 -9.39 -0.49
N LEU A 73 -18.91 -10.02 -1.66
CA LEU A 73 -17.83 -9.93 -2.65
C LEU A 73 -17.41 -8.49 -3.00
N PRO A 74 -18.32 -7.61 -3.46
CA PRO A 74 -17.97 -6.23 -3.78
C PRO A 74 -17.57 -5.43 -2.53
N ILE A 75 -18.14 -5.74 -1.36
CA ILE A 75 -17.75 -5.07 -0.09
C ILE A 75 -16.29 -5.38 0.25
N VAL A 76 -15.89 -6.65 0.19
CA VAL A 76 -14.51 -7.06 0.48
C VAL A 76 -13.52 -6.44 -0.51
N GLU A 77 -13.89 -6.39 -1.80
CA GLU A 77 -13.09 -5.74 -2.84
C GLU A 77 -12.93 -4.23 -2.59
N ILE A 78 -14.02 -3.52 -2.29
CA ILE A 78 -13.96 -2.07 -1.99
C ILE A 78 -13.10 -1.80 -0.75
N ILE A 79 -13.25 -2.60 0.32
CA ILE A 79 -12.43 -2.46 1.53
C ILE A 79 -10.94 -2.66 1.20
N MET A 80 -10.61 -3.67 0.40
CA MET A 80 -9.25 -3.92 -0.06
C MET A 80 -8.68 -2.71 -0.81
N LEU A 81 -9.43 -2.16 -1.77
CA LEU A 81 -9.00 -1.00 -2.57
C LEU A 81 -8.76 0.24 -1.70
N VAL A 82 -9.66 0.51 -0.74
CA VAL A 82 -9.50 1.64 0.19
C VAL A 82 -8.27 1.46 1.09
N MET A 83 -8.03 0.24 1.59
CA MET A 83 -6.87 -0.08 2.41
C MET A 83 -5.56 0.05 1.63
N VAL A 84 -5.54 -0.40 0.36
CA VAL A 84 -4.38 -0.23 -0.53
C VAL A 84 -4.13 1.24 -0.81
N TYR A 85 -5.16 2.00 -1.21
CA TYR A 85 -5.03 3.43 -1.47
C TYR A 85 -4.49 4.17 -0.25
N LYS A 86 -5.04 3.92 0.94
CA LYS A 86 -4.61 4.57 2.18
C LYS A 86 -3.17 4.18 2.57
N ALA A 87 -2.78 2.93 2.33
CA ALA A 87 -1.40 2.49 2.60
C ALA A 87 -0.40 3.15 1.64
N CYS A 88 -0.76 3.26 0.36
CA CYS A 88 0.11 3.83 -0.68
C CYS A 88 0.15 5.37 -0.64
N SER A 89 -0.95 6.03 -0.27
CA SER A 89 -1.04 7.50 -0.16
C SER A 89 -0.41 8.06 1.12
N ASN A 90 -0.03 7.22 2.09
CA ASN A 90 0.62 7.67 3.32
C ASN A 90 2.13 7.42 3.32
N GLN A 91 2.74 7.19 2.16
CA GLN A 91 4.20 7.10 2.07
C GLN A 91 4.85 8.42 2.52
N SER A 92 5.95 8.32 3.25
CA SER A 92 6.90 9.42 3.46
C SER A 92 8.27 8.93 3.02
N VAL A 93 8.97 9.72 2.22
CA VAL A 93 10.32 9.39 1.76
C VAL A 93 11.28 10.23 2.60
N VAL A 94 11.92 9.59 3.57
CA VAL A 94 13.00 10.25 4.33
C VAL A 94 14.25 10.25 3.44
N VAL A 95 14.68 11.43 3.02
CA VAL A 95 15.90 11.61 2.23
C VAL A 95 16.98 12.12 3.17
N GLN A 96 18.06 11.34 3.36
CA GLN A 96 19.24 11.79 4.10
C GLN A 96 20.09 12.65 3.16
N MET A 97 20.21 13.95 3.46
CA MET A 97 21.12 14.84 2.71
C MET A 97 22.48 14.85 3.41
N PRO A 98 23.60 14.72 2.68
CA PRO A 98 24.92 14.94 3.25
C PRO A 98 25.06 16.43 3.63
N SER A 99 25.60 16.70 4.82
CA SER A 99 25.92 18.06 5.26
C SER A 99 26.97 18.65 4.33
N ILE A 100 26.60 19.65 3.53
CA ILE A 100 27.56 20.42 2.73
C ILE A 100 28.30 21.32 3.72
N GLU A 101 29.49 20.88 4.17
CA GLU A 101 30.44 21.77 4.81
C GLU A 101 30.91 22.79 3.77
N THR A 102 30.34 23.97 3.77
CA THR A 102 30.88 25.12 3.05
C THR A 102 32.23 25.46 3.68
N LYS A 103 33.32 24.89 3.14
CA LYS A 103 34.64 25.44 3.38
C LYS A 103 34.72 26.77 2.64
N GLU A 104 34.37 27.85 3.33
CA GLU A 104 34.86 29.18 2.95
C GLU A 104 36.39 29.15 3.10
N SER A 105 37.06 28.89 1.98
CA SER A 105 38.49 29.14 1.84
C SER A 105 38.72 30.66 1.78
N ALA A 106 39.38 31.14 2.83
CA ALA A 106 40.34 32.25 2.91
C ALA A 106 39.93 33.65 2.41
#